data_AF-A0A737I8L8-F1
#
_entry.id   AF-A0A737I8L8-F1
#
_cell.length_a   1.000
_cell.length_b   1.000
_cell.length_c   1.000
_cell.angle_alpha   90.00
_cell.angle_beta   90.00
_cell.angle_gamma   90.00
#
_symmetry.space_group_name_H-M   'P 1'
#
loop_
_entity.id
_entity.type
_entity.pdbx_description
1 polymer ?
#
loop_
_entity_poly.entity_id
_entity_poly.type
_entity_poly.pdbx_seq_one_letter_code
_entity_poly.pdbx_strand_id
1 'polypeptide(L)'
;MQTAKFVKNTAGFLACLIMAFMLSRYNMPLYPVTSWLVDHSYQYFSHYQADVYEPGSDPVTFASLLTVIVCYALIILFFFKWIIGKIKRKK
;
A
#
# COMPACT_ATOMS: atom_id res chain seq x y z
N MET A 1 29.48 2.34 2.47
CA MET A 1 28.69 3.14 1.49
C MET A 1 27.43 2.44 0.98
N GLN A 2 27.39 1.11 0.88
CA GLN A 2 26.23 0.36 0.37
C GLN A 2 25.05 0.32 1.35
N THR A 3 25.34 0.21 2.66
CA THR A 3 24.38 0.32 3.76
C THR A 3 23.65 1.65 3.77
N ALA A 4 24.36 2.77 3.61
CA ALA A 4 23.77 4.11 3.57
C ALA A 4 22.79 4.31 2.39
N LYS A 5 23.10 3.74 1.22
CA LYS A 5 22.18 3.76 0.06
C LYS A 5 20.94 2.90 0.31
N PHE A 6 21.10 1.75 0.96
CA PHE A 6 20.00 0.86 1.31
C PHE A 6 19.06 1.51 2.33
N VAL A 7 19.61 2.05 3.42
CA VAL A 7 18.85 2.77 4.47
C VAL A 7 18.05 3.93 3.87
N LYS A 8 18.64 4.71 2.94
CA LYS A 8 17.92 5.81 2.29
C LYS A 8 16.76 5.33 1.42
N ASN A 9 16.92 4.22 0.71
CA ASN A 9 15.83 3.64 -0.09
C ASN A 9 14.72 3.07 0.81
N THR A 10 15.08 2.39 1.90
CA THR A 10 14.11 1.84 2.87
C THR A 10 13.35 2.95 3.58
N ALA A 11 14.02 4.02 4.00
CA ALA A 11 13.38 5.19 4.59
C ALA A 11 12.41 5.87 3.61
N GLY A 12 12.80 5.99 2.34
CA GLY A 12 11.91 6.50 1.29
C GLY A 12 10.69 5.63 1.05
N PHE A 13 10.85 4.30 1.10
CA PHE A 13 9.74 3.35 1.01
C PHE A 13 8.80 3.46 2.22
N LEU A 14 9.34 3.50 3.44
CA LEU A 14 8.56 3.70 4.67
C LEU A 14 7.75 5.00 4.62
N ALA A 15 8.35 6.10 4.17
CA ALA A 15 7.64 7.37 4.01
C ALA A 15 6.50 7.26 2.99
N CYS A 16 6.73 6.61 1.84
CA CYS A 16 5.68 6.37 0.84
C CYS A 16 4.58 5.45 1.37
N LEU A 17 4.93 4.46 2.20
CA LEU A 17 3.98 3.55 2.83
C LEU A 17 3.08 4.28 3.83
N ILE A 18 3.66 5.13 4.68
CA ILE A 18 2.88 5.95 5.62
C ILE A 18 1.95 6.90 4.84
N MET A 19 2.43 7.55 3.78
CA MET A 19 1.58 8.42 2.95
C MET A 19 0.46 7.64 2.26
N ALA A 20 0.75 6.48 1.68
CA ALA A 20 -0.25 5.60 1.06
C ALA A 20 -1.32 5.18 2.09
N PHE A 21 -0.90 4.82 3.30
CA PHE A 21 -1.80 4.48 4.39
C PHE A 21 -2.71 5.65 4.76
N MET A 22 -2.13 6.86 4.94
CA MET A 22 -2.89 8.06 5.28
C MET A 22 -3.92 8.41 4.22
N LEU A 23 -3.57 8.27 2.94
CA LEU A 23 -4.48 8.52 1.81
C LEU A 23 -5.59 7.46 1.67
N SER A 24 -5.39 6.27 2.23
CA SER A 24 -6.34 5.16 2.18
C SER A 24 -7.32 5.15 3.36
N ARG A 25 -7.21 6.11 4.29
CA ARG A 25 -8.09 6.23 5.47
C ARG A 25 -9.47 6.78 5.12
N TYR A 26 -10.47 6.52 5.98
CA TYR A 26 -11.82 7.05 5.80
C TYR A 26 -11.83 8.55 5.49
N ASN A 27 -12.65 8.96 4.52
CA ASN A 27 -12.76 10.34 4.01
C ASN A 27 -11.56 10.88 3.21
N MET A 28 -10.61 10.02 2.83
CA MET A 28 -9.46 10.37 1.98
C MET A 28 -9.66 9.88 0.54
N PRO A 29 -8.96 10.45 -0.45
CA PRO A 29 -9.26 10.21 -1.87
C PRO A 29 -9.05 8.77 -2.33
N LEU A 30 -8.15 8.00 -1.68
CA LEU A 30 -7.93 6.60 -2.05
C LEU A 30 -8.86 5.64 -1.30
N TYR A 31 -9.61 6.10 -0.30
CA TYR A 31 -10.53 5.28 0.48
C TYR A 31 -11.55 4.50 -0.36
N PRO A 32 -12.35 5.11 -1.26
CA PRO A 32 -13.39 4.38 -1.99
C PRO A 32 -12.82 3.28 -2.89
N VAL A 33 -11.63 3.49 -3.45
CA VAL A 33 -10.93 2.48 -4.25
C VAL A 33 -10.39 1.37 -3.34
N THR A 34 -9.85 1.75 -2.17
CA THR A 34 -9.32 0.79 -1.19
C THR A 34 -10.42 -0.09 -0.63
N SER A 35 -11.56 0.48 -0.24
CA SER A 35 -12.70 -0.28 0.28
C SER A 35 -13.24 -1.22 -0.80
N TRP A 36 -13.40 -0.75 -2.03
CA TRP A 36 -13.85 -1.60 -3.14
C TRP A 36 -12.90 -2.78 -3.40
N LEU A 37 -11.58 -2.55 -3.37
CA LEU A 37 -10.60 -3.61 -3.59
C LEU A 37 -10.60 -4.65 -2.45
N VAL A 38 -10.75 -4.20 -1.19
CA VAL A 38 -10.81 -5.06 -0.01
C VAL A 38 -12.11 -5.85 0.03
N ASP A 39 -13.25 -5.24 -0.33
CA ASP A 39 -14.52 -5.97 -0.42
C ASP A 39 -14.48 -7.02 -1.53
N HIS A 40 -13.91 -6.68 -2.69
CA HIS A 40 -13.79 -7.61 -3.80
C HIS A 40 -12.87 -8.79 -3.48
N SER A 41 -11.73 -8.54 -2.83
CA SER A 41 -10.85 -9.60 -2.39
C SER A 41 -11.50 -10.44 -1.29
N TYR A 42 -12.24 -9.84 -0.37
CA TYR A 42 -12.99 -10.59 0.64
C TYR A 42 -14.01 -11.52 0.01
N GLN A 43 -14.81 -11.04 -0.95
CA GLN A 43 -15.76 -11.90 -1.68
C GLN A 43 -15.06 -13.06 -2.41
N TYR A 44 -13.86 -12.83 -2.94
CA TYR A 44 -13.12 -13.85 -3.68
C TYR A 44 -12.34 -14.84 -2.80
N PHE A 45 -11.94 -14.46 -1.58
CA PHE A 45 -11.07 -15.29 -0.73
C PHE A 45 -11.74 -15.78 0.55
N SER A 46 -12.90 -15.23 0.92
CA SER A 46 -13.65 -15.62 2.12
C SER A 46 -14.01 -17.10 2.16
N HIS A 47 -14.22 -17.76 1.01
CA HIS A 47 -14.52 -19.20 0.96
C HIS A 47 -13.34 -20.10 1.35
N TYR A 48 -12.12 -19.58 1.39
CA TYR A 48 -10.95 -20.30 1.92
C TYR A 48 -10.77 -20.10 3.43
N GLN A 49 -11.55 -19.22 4.05
CA GLN A 49 -11.46 -18.92 5.47
C GLN A 49 -12.40 -19.84 6.26
N ALA A 50 -11.92 -20.38 7.37
CA ALA A 50 -12.76 -21.11 8.31
C ALA A 50 -13.61 -20.12 9.11
N ASP A 51 -14.86 -20.48 9.40
CA ASP A 51 -15.88 -19.61 10.02
C ASP A 51 -15.70 -19.45 11.55
N VAL A 52 -14.44 -19.36 12.00
CA VAL A 52 -14.02 -19.35 13.41
C VAL A 52 -13.56 -17.96 13.87
N TYR A 53 -13.56 -16.99 12.96
CA TYR A 53 -13.11 -15.63 13.23
C TYR A 53 -14.27 -14.75 13.66
N GLU A 54 -14.02 -13.87 14.63
CA GLU A 54 -15.01 -12.88 15.03
C GLU A 54 -15.31 -11.91 13.87
N PRO A 55 -16.53 -11.37 13.79
CA PRO A 55 -16.90 -10.39 12.77
C PRO A 55 -15.96 -9.18 12.79
N GLY A 56 -15.34 -8.87 11.65
CA GLY A 56 -14.37 -7.77 11.54
C GLY A 56 -12.92 -8.14 11.90
N SER A 57 -12.67 -9.40 12.27
CA SER A 57 -11.35 -9.97 12.54
C SER A 57 -10.85 -10.87 11.40
N ASP A 58 -11.42 -10.71 10.21
CA ASP A 58 -11.16 -11.58 9.07
C ASP A 58 -9.70 -11.45 8.56
N PRO A 59 -8.87 -12.51 8.59
CA PRO A 59 -7.51 -12.46 8.08
C PRO A 59 -7.44 -12.03 6.61
N VAL A 60 -8.47 -12.35 5.82
CA VAL A 60 -8.56 -11.98 4.41
C VAL A 60 -8.67 -10.46 4.22
N THR A 61 -9.53 -9.77 4.98
CA THR A 61 -9.69 -8.31 4.85
C THR A 61 -8.40 -7.60 5.28
N PHE A 62 -7.78 -8.06 6.37
CA PHE A 62 -6.51 -7.51 6.85
C PHE A 62 -5.37 -7.70 5.83
N ALA A 63 -5.18 -8.91 5.31
CA ALA A 63 -4.14 -9.21 4.31
C ALA A 63 -4.39 -8.43 3.02
N SER A 64 -5.64 -8.29 2.61
CA SER A 64 -6.02 -7.52 1.43
C SER A 64 -5.65 -6.05 1.60
N LEU A 65 -6.05 -5.43 2.72
CA LEU A 65 -5.77 -4.03 3.03
C LEU A 65 -4.26 -3.76 3.05
N LEU A 66 -3.49 -4.61 3.73
CA LEU A 66 -2.01 -4.54 3.72
C LEU A 66 -1.45 -4.58 2.30
N THR A 67 -1.93 -5.53 1.49
CA THR A 67 -1.47 -5.70 0.10
C THR A 67 -1.76 -4.45 -0.73
N VAL A 68 -2.97 -3.89 -0.62
CA VAL A 68 -3.36 -2.66 -1.33
C VAL A 68 -2.45 -1.49 -0.97
N ILE A 69 -2.20 -1.28 0.32
CA ILE A 69 -1.34 -0.21 0.82
C ILE A 69 0.10 -0.37 0.31
N VAL A 70 0.63 -1.59 0.30
CA VAL A 70 1.97 -1.87 -0.23
C VAL A 70 2.02 -1.59 -1.74
N CYS A 71 1.01 -1.99 -2.51
CA CYS A 71 0.91 -1.66 -3.92
C CYS A 71 0.92 -0.14 -4.16
N TYR A 72 0.12 0.62 -3.41
CA TYR A 72 0.13 2.09 -3.50
C TYR A 72 1.48 2.69 -3.13
N ALA A 73 2.14 2.19 -2.07
CA ALA A 73 3.47 2.64 -1.68
C ALA A 73 4.51 2.43 -2.79
N LEU A 74 4.45 1.27 -3.46
CA LEU A 74 5.33 0.95 -4.60
C LEU A 74 5.06 1.87 -5.79
N ILE A 75 3.80 2.12 -6.12
CA ILE A 75 3.39 3.03 -7.20
C ILE A 75 3.90 4.45 -6.92
N ILE A 76 3.65 4.98 -5.72
CA ILE A 76 4.11 6.32 -5.32
C ILE A 76 5.63 6.41 -5.39
N LEU A 77 6.34 5.41 -4.87
CA LEU A 77 7.80 5.39 -4.90
C LEU A 77 8.36 5.30 -6.32
N PHE A 78 7.69 4.56 -7.21
CA PHE A 78 8.04 4.50 -8.63
C PHE A 78 7.87 5.87 -9.30
N PHE A 79 6.73 6.53 -9.12
CA PHE A 79 6.50 7.89 -9.64
C PHE A 79 7.52 8.88 -9.09
N PHE A 80 7.81 8.83 -7.80
CA PHE A 80 8.79 9.72 -7.17
C PHE A 80 10.20 9.55 -7.75
N LYS A 81 10.65 8.29 -7.93
CA LYS A 81 11.93 8.00 -8.59
C LYS A 81 11.95 8.46 -10.04
N TRP A 82 10.84 8.27 -10.77
CA TRP A 82 10.72 8.68 -12.16
C TRP A 82 10.81 10.19 -12.32
N ILE A 83 10.10 10.96 -11.47
CA ILE A 83 10.13 12.42 -11.44
C ILE A 83 11.55 12.92 -11.15
N ILE A 84 12.22 12.38 -10.11
CA ILE A 84 13.60 12.75 -9.78
C ILE A 84 14.55 12.46 -10.95
N GLY A 85 14.39 11.31 -11.60
CA GLY A 85 15.19 10.93 -12.76
C GLY A 85 15.02 11.88 -13.94
N LYS A 86 13.79 12.35 -14.19
CA LYS A 86 13.49 13.34 -15.24
C LYS A 86 14.08 14.72 -14.92
N ILE A 87 14.00 15.17 -13.67
CA ILE A 87 14.57 16.46 -13.23
C ILE A 87 16.10 16.44 -13.36
N LYS A 88 16.75 15.35 -12.98
CA LYS A 88 18.21 15.19 -13.11
C LYS A 88 18.70 15.09 -14.56
N ARG A 89 17.88 14.63 -15.50
CA ARG A 89 18.22 14.58 -16.94
C ARG A 89 18.04 15.92 -17.66
N LYS A 90 17.29 16.86 -17.06
CA LYS A 90 17.06 18.20 -17.61
C LYS A 90 18.06 19.25 -17.09
N LYS A 91 18.80 18.94 -16.04
CA LYS A 91 19.95 19.72 -15.55
C LYS A 91 21.23 19.16 -16.16
#